data_AF-A0A397EXF8-F1
#
_entry.id   AF-A0A397EXF8-F1
#
_cell.length_a   1.000
_cell.length_b   1.000
_cell.length_c   1.000
_cell.angle_alpha   90.00
_cell.angle_beta   90.00
_cell.angle_gamma   90.00
#
_symmetry.space_group_name_H-M   'P 1'
#
loop_
_entity.id
_entity.type
_entity.pdbx_description
1 polymer ?
#
loop_
_entity_poly.entity_id
_entity_poly.type
_entity_poly.pdbx_seq_one_letter_code
_entity_poly.pdbx_strand_id
1 'polypeptide(L)'
;MAIRTLSGANVHHAAVITFSLTTKDGRSVVMADSVKVNLQAPEATTYGATTVSSKSLDGGSWARRAGTLHVVDIRKWHYAYMAILFVDFIAQMAFLSFVSEELGHFEFYLRLTWAISASCMVLYVLDMGLRLLSLRGAMLQSFAAILDFVVVVALLVCLYFRYYSLHGVFWWTMASFILTALHIVVKPKTRMFSKKFHKFRAGFEKIHISVGSVRASLYKIPGMAADDILTLERKLTQIAGNADGDISRPKLMTFLELALVYRPKECSVSEFLSYLRDLDASTYSYGAVDVVTSTLRHWSGQTCDLLMVVVVVCVNASINPVQALLLNLLADQAFLPSSKMDQDTALVYGVAGLLALCIPFALGDAMIGYVEMDILGSKMISKATAQLQGDVLHTILSQPTSFFATRSDGDLNNLFGSDLARVNGLWQAVFWNLINPLVSILFGFGYLLYAQPPLGLLAFAFAFVLVTSGPQGYAAKQSKAFGSQNAYVASDFANAIACQKPTLLIKFRSVVDTLKSAQFRKDFWSGIVQIYVESAMYVFVAVMTTSLAIQVRQGKLTSGQFFAFVTMLARVSSPVTILG
;
A
#
# COMPACT_ATOMS: atom_id res chain seq x y z
N MET A 1 -29.74 -11.26 -26.16
CA MET A 1 -28.49 -11.99 -26.46
C MET A 1 -28.53 -13.29 -25.68
N ALA A 2 -28.85 -14.41 -26.33
CA ALA A 2 -28.84 -15.73 -25.68
C ALA A 2 -27.78 -16.58 -26.39
N ILE A 3 -26.73 -16.96 -25.67
CA ILE A 3 -25.69 -17.86 -26.19
C ILE A 3 -26.09 -19.26 -25.72
N ARG A 4 -26.52 -20.12 -26.63
CA ARG A 4 -26.78 -21.54 -26.35
C ARG A 4 -25.58 -22.34 -26.84
N THR A 5 -24.75 -22.82 -25.92
CA THR A 5 -23.68 -23.78 -26.21
C THR A 5 -24.26 -25.19 -26.22
N LEU A 6 -24.30 -25.83 -27.38
CA LEU A 6 -24.63 -27.26 -27.49
C LEU A 6 -23.38 -28.08 -27.15
N SER A 7 -23.51 -28.97 -26.16
CA SER A 7 -22.48 -29.92 -25.75
C SER A 7 -22.59 -31.19 -26.60
N GLY A 8 -21.50 -31.58 -27.26
CA GLY A 8 -21.38 -32.82 -28.03
C GLY A 8 -19.96 -32.98 -28.57
N ALA A 9 -19.39 -34.17 -28.41
CA ALA A 9 -17.98 -34.46 -28.49
C ALA A 9 -17.36 -34.36 -29.91
N ASN A 10 -16.09 -33.92 -29.91
CA ASN A 10 -15.10 -33.94 -31.00
C ASN A 10 -15.39 -33.09 -32.25
N VAL A 11 -14.30 -32.47 -32.75
CA VAL A 11 -14.13 -31.68 -33.99
C VAL A 11 -14.17 -30.15 -33.80
N HIS A 12 -13.13 -29.53 -34.37
CA HIS A 12 -12.75 -28.11 -34.44
C HIS A 12 -13.91 -27.09 -34.38
N HIS A 13 -13.84 -26.17 -33.41
CA HIS A 13 -14.82 -25.10 -33.22
C HIS A 13 -14.73 -24.02 -34.31
N ALA A 14 -15.77 -23.92 -35.14
CA ALA A 14 -16.17 -22.69 -35.82
C ALA A 14 -17.34 -22.07 -35.05
N ALA A 15 -17.21 -20.84 -34.57
CA ALA A 15 -18.30 -20.12 -33.92
C ALA A 15 -19.15 -19.40 -34.98
N VAL A 16 -20.42 -19.77 -35.11
CA VAL A 16 -21.39 -19.06 -35.95
C VAL A 16 -22.20 -18.11 -35.07
N ILE A 17 -22.08 -16.81 -35.29
CA ILE A 17 -22.89 -15.78 -34.62
C ILE A 17 -24.07 -15.45 -35.53
N THR A 18 -25.29 -15.75 -35.10
CA THR A 18 -26.52 -15.35 -35.82
C THR A 18 -27.19 -14.19 -35.07
N PHE A 19 -27.45 -13.08 -35.76
CA PHE A 19 -28.19 -11.94 -35.22
C PHE A 19 -29.67 -12.08 -35.54
N SER A 20 -30.53 -12.00 -34.53
CA SER A 20 -31.99 -11.86 -34.68
C SER A 20 -32.42 -10.56 -34.01
N LEU A 21 -33.03 -9.66 -34.79
CA LEU A 21 -33.64 -8.42 -34.29
C LEU A 21 -35.15 -8.62 -34.23
N THR A 22 -35.72 -8.43 -33.05
CA THR A 22 -37.18 -8.48 -32.83
C THR A 22 -37.72 -7.06 -32.83
N THR A 23 -38.62 -6.72 -33.75
CA THR A 23 -39.35 -5.44 -33.72
C THR A 23 -40.63 -5.59 -32.88
N LYS A 24 -41.17 -4.46 -32.42
CA LYS A 24 -42.20 -4.37 -31.37
C LYS A 24 -43.57 -5.01 -31.70
N ASP A 25 -43.79 -5.48 -32.94
CA ASP A 25 -45.04 -6.08 -33.38
C ASP A 25 -44.97 -7.61 -33.61
N GLY A 26 -43.99 -8.30 -33.02
CA GLY A 26 -44.04 -9.75 -32.86
C GLY A 26 -43.87 -10.60 -34.13
N ARG A 27 -43.41 -10.03 -35.24
CA ARG A 27 -42.98 -10.80 -36.43
C ARG A 27 -41.45 -10.85 -36.52
N SER A 28 -40.88 -12.06 -36.52
CA SER A 28 -39.46 -12.30 -36.74
C SER A 28 -39.16 -12.38 -38.23
N VAL A 29 -38.18 -11.60 -38.70
CA VAL A 29 -37.62 -11.71 -40.05
C VAL A 29 -36.19 -12.24 -39.90
N VAL A 30 -35.90 -13.38 -40.51
CA VAL A 30 -34.57 -13.99 -40.55
C VAL A 30 -33.83 -13.43 -41.77
N MET A 31 -32.81 -12.59 -41.55
CA MET A 31 -31.85 -12.21 -42.59
C MET A 31 -30.84 -13.35 -42.73
N ALA A 32 -30.93 -14.11 -43.82
CA ALA A 32 -29.94 -15.12 -44.17
C ALA A 32 -28.88 -14.49 -45.07
N ASP A 33 -27.73 -14.13 -44.49
CA ASP A 33 -26.50 -13.97 -45.26
C ASP A 33 -25.34 -14.60 -44.48
N SER A 34 -24.87 -15.74 -44.99
CA SER A 34 -23.81 -16.55 -44.40
C SER A 34 -22.45 -16.14 -44.96
N VAL A 35 -21.69 -15.33 -44.23
CA VAL A 35 -20.27 -15.06 -44.55
C VAL A 35 -19.42 -16.21 -44.01
N LYS A 36 -18.97 -17.10 -44.90
CA LYS A 36 -17.96 -18.13 -44.57
C LYS A 36 -16.57 -17.49 -44.55
N VAL A 37 -15.96 -17.35 -43.38
CA VAL A 37 -14.53 -17.00 -43.26
C VAL A 37 -13.71 -18.27 -43.40
N ASN A 38 -13.06 -18.44 -44.56
CA ASN A 38 -12.16 -19.55 -44.84
C ASN A 38 -10.77 -19.22 -44.28
N LEU A 39 -10.37 -19.84 -43.17
CA LEU A 39 -9.01 -19.72 -42.63
C LEU A 39 -8.10 -20.69 -43.38
N GLN A 40 -7.58 -20.24 -44.51
CA GLN A 40 -6.51 -20.93 -45.24
C GLN A 40 -5.16 -20.35 -44.79
N ALA A 41 -4.27 -21.21 -44.29
CA ALA A 41 -2.91 -20.85 -43.89
C ALA A 41 -2.12 -20.33 -45.10
N PRO A 42 -1.26 -19.31 -44.98
CA PRO A 42 -0.45 -18.86 -46.10
C PRO A 42 0.69 -19.84 -46.36
N GLU A 43 0.83 -20.24 -47.63
CA GLU A 43 1.95 -20.99 -48.17
C GLU A 43 3.28 -20.26 -47.95
N ALA A 44 4.31 -21.03 -47.59
CA ALA A 44 5.66 -20.55 -47.37
C ALA A 44 6.34 -20.21 -48.71
N THR A 45 6.52 -18.92 -49.00
CA THR A 45 7.45 -18.46 -50.04
C THR A 45 8.87 -18.46 -49.50
N THR A 46 9.70 -19.31 -50.08
CA THR A 46 11.13 -19.45 -49.76
C THR A 46 11.93 -18.38 -50.50
N TYR A 47 12.65 -17.51 -49.79
CA TYR A 47 13.76 -16.72 -50.34
C TYR A 47 14.87 -16.55 -49.28
N GLY A 48 16.09 -16.91 -49.66
CA GLY A 48 17.33 -16.39 -49.08
C GLY A 48 17.78 -17.04 -47.77
N ALA A 49 18.53 -18.13 -47.88
CA ALA A 49 19.31 -18.67 -46.79
C ALA A 49 20.46 -17.72 -46.41
N THR A 50 20.33 -17.04 -45.28
CA THR A 50 21.48 -16.59 -44.49
C THR A 50 21.32 -17.20 -43.10
N THR A 51 21.95 -18.35 -42.90
CA THR A 51 22.02 -19.04 -41.61
C THR A 51 22.84 -18.21 -40.63
N VAL A 52 22.19 -17.30 -39.91
CA VAL A 52 22.72 -16.78 -38.66
C VAL A 52 22.45 -17.86 -37.61
N SER A 53 23.50 -18.59 -37.25
CA SER A 53 23.51 -19.56 -36.15
C SER A 53 23.22 -18.85 -34.83
N SER A 54 21.94 -18.72 -34.45
CA SER A 54 21.56 -18.46 -33.07
C SER A 54 21.69 -19.78 -32.30
N LYS A 55 22.73 -19.89 -31.46
CA LYS A 55 22.85 -20.97 -30.47
C LYS A 55 21.59 -20.96 -29.60
N SER A 56 20.66 -21.89 -29.86
CA SER A 56 19.39 -22.08 -29.16
C SER A 56 19.54 -22.82 -27.81
N LEU A 57 20.72 -22.78 -27.19
CA LEU A 57 21.02 -23.51 -25.95
C LEU A 57 20.39 -22.90 -24.67
N ASP A 58 19.82 -21.69 -24.72
CA ASP A 58 19.28 -21.01 -23.55
C ASP A 58 17.74 -21.01 -23.43
N GLY A 59 17.01 -21.38 -24.49
CA GLY A 59 15.53 -21.34 -24.49
C GLY A 59 14.89 -22.33 -23.52
N GLY A 60 15.41 -23.55 -23.44
CA GLY A 60 14.90 -24.59 -22.55
C GLY A 60 15.21 -24.33 -21.06
N SER A 61 16.37 -23.72 -20.76
CA SER A 61 16.75 -23.40 -19.39
C SER A 61 15.94 -22.22 -18.84
N TRP A 62 15.69 -21.19 -19.66
CA TRP A 62 14.88 -20.05 -19.26
C TRP A 62 13.40 -20.40 -19.16
N ALA A 63 12.83 -21.18 -20.09
CA ALA A 63 11.43 -21.60 -20.02
C ALA A 63 11.14 -22.39 -18.73
N ARG A 64 12.06 -23.28 -18.33
CA ARG A 64 11.97 -23.99 -17.04
C ARG A 64 12.07 -23.03 -15.86
N ARG A 65 13.02 -22.09 -15.85
CA ARG A 65 13.18 -21.07 -14.79
C ARG A 65 11.95 -20.16 -14.66
N ALA A 66 11.43 -19.67 -15.79
CA ALA A 66 10.23 -18.85 -15.84
C ALA A 66 9.00 -19.63 -15.35
N GLY A 67 8.91 -20.92 -15.68
CA GLY A 67 7.89 -21.83 -15.14
C GLY A 67 7.99 -21.98 -13.62
N THR A 68 9.18 -22.23 -13.08
CA THR A 68 9.41 -22.35 -11.63
C THR A 68 9.10 -21.04 -10.90
N LEU A 69 9.50 -19.89 -11.45
CA LEU A 69 9.19 -18.58 -10.88
C LEU A 69 7.68 -18.30 -10.90
N HIS A 70 6.99 -18.70 -11.98
CA HIS A 70 5.55 -18.58 -12.07
C HIS A 70 4.86 -19.37 -10.96
N VAL A 71 5.29 -20.61 -10.70
CA VAL A 71 4.76 -21.45 -9.60
C VAL A 71 4.92 -20.76 -8.24
N VAL A 72 6.10 -20.19 -7.96
CA VAL A 72 6.38 -19.46 -6.72
C VAL A 72 5.53 -18.18 -6.60
N ASP A 73 5.26 -17.50 -7.73
CA ASP A 73 4.48 -16.25 -7.76
C ASP A 73 2.96 -16.45 -7.84
N ILE A 74 2.48 -17.70 -7.98
CA ILE A 74 1.04 -18.04 -7.95
C ILE A 74 0.42 -17.48 -6.67
N ARG A 75 -0.74 -16.82 -6.80
CA ARG A 75 -1.47 -16.23 -5.67
C ARG A 75 -1.73 -17.24 -4.56
N LYS A 76 -2.20 -18.45 -4.89
CA LYS A 76 -2.50 -19.51 -3.93
C LYS A 76 -1.27 -19.91 -3.10
N TRP A 77 -0.12 -20.15 -3.75
CA TRP A 77 1.13 -20.49 -3.05
C TRP A 77 1.57 -19.37 -2.12
N HIS A 78 1.59 -18.12 -2.61
CA HIS A 78 1.99 -16.99 -1.79
C HIS A 78 1.12 -16.81 -0.55
N TYR A 79 -0.22 -16.88 -0.67
CA TYR A 79 -1.09 -16.73 0.49
C TYR A 79 -1.01 -17.92 1.45
N ALA A 80 -0.86 -19.15 0.95
CA ALA A 80 -0.65 -20.32 1.79
C ALA A 80 0.67 -20.20 2.58
N TYR A 81 1.74 -19.77 1.92
CA TYR A 81 3.03 -19.52 2.55
C TYR A 81 2.94 -18.41 3.62
N MET A 82 2.27 -17.29 3.31
CA MET A 82 2.07 -16.21 4.28
C MET A 82 1.22 -16.65 5.47
N ALA A 83 0.24 -17.54 5.27
CA ALA A 83 -0.56 -18.10 6.36
C ALA A 83 0.29 -18.99 7.29
N ILE A 84 1.15 -19.85 6.73
CA ILE A 84 2.09 -20.66 7.53
C ILE A 84 3.03 -19.77 8.34
N LEU A 85 3.57 -18.72 7.72
CA LEU A 85 4.39 -17.73 8.42
C LEU A 85 3.68 -17.07 9.58
N PHE A 86 2.42 -16.68 9.37
CA PHE A 86 1.62 -16.02 10.39
C PHE A 86 1.28 -16.96 11.55
N VAL A 87 1.03 -18.24 11.26
CA VAL A 87 0.83 -19.28 12.28
C VAL A 87 2.09 -19.51 13.10
N ASP A 88 3.27 -19.61 12.46
CA ASP A 88 4.56 -19.71 13.15
C ASP A 88 4.83 -18.46 14.02
N PHE A 89 4.52 -17.27 13.51
CA PHE A 89 4.62 -16.02 14.26
C PHE A 89 3.73 -16.00 15.52
N ILE A 90 2.47 -16.41 15.42
CA ILE A 90 1.56 -16.52 16.57
C ILE A 90 2.03 -17.60 17.55
N ALA A 91 2.51 -18.75 17.06
CA ALA A 91 3.01 -19.82 17.90
C ALA A 91 4.26 -19.38 18.71
N GLN A 92 5.19 -18.67 18.06
CA GLN A 92 6.36 -18.09 18.72
C GLN A 92 5.96 -17.01 19.74
N MET A 93 4.98 -16.17 19.42
CA MET A 93 4.42 -15.16 20.33
C MET A 93 3.83 -15.83 21.58
N ALA A 94 2.94 -16.80 21.40
CA ALA A 94 2.31 -17.52 22.51
C ALA A 94 3.36 -18.20 23.40
N PHE A 95 4.38 -18.80 22.80
CA PHE A 95 5.51 -19.36 23.56
C PHE A 95 6.24 -18.29 24.37
N LEU A 96 6.67 -17.18 23.76
CA LEU A 96 7.36 -16.09 24.44
C LEU A 96 6.52 -15.45 25.55
N SER A 97 5.19 -15.43 25.40
CA SER A 97 4.25 -14.92 26.39
C SER A 97 4.06 -15.88 27.57
N PHE A 98 3.98 -17.19 27.36
CA PHE A 98 3.61 -18.15 28.42
C PHE A 98 4.78 -18.89 29.08
N VAL A 99 5.97 -18.83 28.49
CA VAL A 99 7.12 -19.59 28.98
C VAL A 99 7.67 -19.00 30.27
N SER A 100 7.70 -19.82 31.31
CA SER A 100 8.40 -19.56 32.56
C SER A 100 9.25 -20.78 32.92
N GLU A 101 10.47 -20.52 33.40
CA GLU A 101 11.46 -21.54 33.77
C GLU A 101 10.98 -22.51 34.87
N GLU A 102 9.93 -22.15 35.62
CA GLU A 102 9.37 -22.97 36.70
C GLU A 102 8.32 -24.00 36.25
N LEU A 103 7.97 -24.06 34.96
CA LEU A 103 7.02 -25.04 34.46
C LEU A 103 7.67 -26.43 34.40
N GLY A 104 7.09 -27.43 35.07
CA GLY A 104 7.62 -28.81 35.11
C GLY A 104 7.78 -29.52 33.74
N HIS A 105 7.29 -28.93 32.65
CA HIS A 105 7.45 -29.42 31.27
C HIS A 105 8.18 -28.41 30.36
N PHE A 106 8.97 -27.49 30.91
CA PHE A 106 9.66 -26.42 30.16
C PHE A 106 10.46 -26.95 28.96
N GLU A 107 11.25 -28.01 29.14
CA GLU A 107 12.03 -28.61 28.04
C GLU A 107 11.14 -29.16 26.90
N PHE A 108 9.99 -29.74 27.23
CA PHE A 108 9.06 -30.27 26.25
C PHE A 108 8.47 -29.14 25.39
N TYR A 109 8.00 -28.06 26.03
CA TYR A 109 7.49 -26.89 25.31
C TYR A 109 8.56 -26.23 24.44
N LEU A 110 9.80 -26.22 24.91
CA LEU A 110 10.94 -25.65 24.20
C LEU A 110 11.26 -26.45 22.93
N ARG A 111 11.26 -27.78 23.01
CA ARG A 111 11.43 -28.68 21.86
C ARG A 111 10.24 -28.63 20.89
N LEU A 112 9.01 -28.52 21.40
CA LEU A 112 7.80 -28.42 20.59
C LEU A 112 7.82 -27.17 19.71
N THR A 113 8.07 -26.01 20.30
CA THR A 113 8.11 -24.74 19.55
C THR A 113 9.27 -24.71 18.56
N TRP A 114 10.42 -25.29 18.93
CA TRP A 114 11.52 -25.48 17.97
C TRP A 114 11.09 -26.36 16.79
N ALA A 115 10.41 -27.49 17.03
CA ALA A 115 9.98 -28.41 15.97
C ALA A 115 8.96 -27.77 15.02
N ILE A 116 8.04 -26.96 15.54
CA ILE A 116 7.07 -26.19 14.74
C ILE A 116 7.82 -25.19 13.84
N SER A 117 8.70 -24.38 14.40
CA SER A 117 9.48 -23.40 13.63
C SER A 117 10.44 -24.06 12.65
N ALA A 118 11.04 -25.21 13.00
CA ALA A 118 11.92 -25.98 12.11
C ALA A 118 11.15 -26.52 10.90
N SER A 119 9.92 -27.01 11.11
CA SER A 119 9.04 -27.48 10.04
C SER A 119 8.68 -26.35 9.07
N CYS A 120 8.37 -25.17 9.60
CA CYS A 120 8.11 -23.99 8.79
C CYS A 120 9.36 -23.52 8.04
N MET A 121 10.53 -23.63 8.67
CA MET A 121 11.81 -23.23 8.09
C MET A 121 12.17 -24.00 6.82
N VAL A 122 11.82 -25.29 6.74
CA VAL A 122 12.00 -26.09 5.52
C VAL A 122 11.28 -25.43 4.34
N LEU A 123 10.03 -24.98 4.52
CA LEU A 123 9.29 -24.28 3.48
C LEU A 123 9.92 -22.93 3.13
N TYR A 124 10.52 -22.23 4.10
CA TYR A 124 11.17 -20.94 3.85
C TYR A 124 12.43 -21.10 3.00
N VAL A 125 13.26 -22.09 3.33
CA VAL A 125 14.47 -22.42 2.57
C VAL A 125 14.12 -22.92 1.18
N LEU A 126 13.07 -23.75 1.04
CA LEU A 126 12.61 -24.21 -0.28
C LEU A 126 12.14 -23.05 -1.16
N ASP A 127 11.29 -22.16 -0.64
CA ASP A 127 10.81 -20.99 -1.39
C ASP A 127 11.96 -20.05 -1.80
N MET A 128 12.88 -19.76 -0.86
CA MET A 128 14.06 -18.93 -1.13
C MET A 128 15.01 -19.60 -2.13
N GLY A 129 15.22 -20.91 -2.02
CA GLY A 129 16.05 -21.70 -2.93
C GLY A 129 15.49 -21.69 -4.35
N LEU A 130 14.18 -21.87 -4.52
CA LEU A 130 13.51 -21.78 -5.82
C LEU A 130 13.66 -20.37 -6.45
N ARG A 131 13.55 -19.31 -5.64
CA ARG A 131 13.77 -17.93 -6.11
C ARG A 131 15.22 -17.69 -6.50
N LEU A 132 16.19 -18.15 -5.70
CA LEU A 132 17.62 -17.99 -5.97
C LEU A 132 18.03 -18.73 -7.26
N LEU A 133 17.51 -19.95 -7.46
CA LEU A 133 17.74 -20.74 -8.68
C LEU A 133 17.17 -20.06 -9.93
N SER A 134 16.03 -19.39 -9.79
CA SER A 134 15.35 -18.71 -10.90
C SER A 134 15.93 -17.33 -11.22
N LEU A 135 16.11 -16.48 -10.23
CA LEU A 135 16.51 -15.08 -10.39
C LEU A 135 18.05 -14.90 -10.37
N ARG A 136 18.79 -15.82 -9.74
CA ARG A 136 20.27 -15.80 -9.64
C ARG A 136 20.80 -14.40 -9.26
N GLY A 137 21.79 -13.89 -9.99
CA GLY A 137 22.39 -12.57 -9.76
C GLY A 137 21.43 -11.39 -9.88
N ALA A 138 20.24 -11.56 -10.47
CA ALA A 138 19.22 -10.51 -10.51
C ALA A 138 18.59 -10.23 -9.14
N MET A 139 18.69 -11.16 -8.17
CA MET A 139 18.28 -10.92 -6.78
C MET A 139 19.05 -9.76 -6.16
N LEU A 140 20.32 -9.57 -6.53
CA LEU A 140 21.18 -8.51 -6.00
C LEU A 140 20.79 -7.10 -6.48
N GLN A 141 19.89 -7.00 -7.47
CA GLN A 141 19.41 -5.72 -7.96
C GLN A 141 18.28 -5.13 -7.10
N SER A 142 17.71 -5.93 -6.18
CA SER A 142 16.62 -5.49 -5.30
C SER A 142 17.03 -5.59 -3.84
N PHE A 143 17.04 -4.43 -3.15
CA PHE A 143 17.25 -4.38 -1.71
C PHE A 143 16.29 -5.29 -0.93
N ALA A 144 15.01 -5.35 -1.35
CA ALA A 144 14.02 -6.21 -0.70
C ALA A 144 14.35 -7.71 -0.85
N ALA A 145 14.85 -8.13 -2.01
CA ALA A 145 15.23 -9.53 -2.24
C ALA A 145 16.50 -9.93 -1.47
N ILE A 146 17.47 -9.02 -1.37
CA ILE A 146 18.67 -9.22 -0.54
C ILE A 146 18.26 -9.34 0.92
N LEU A 147 17.40 -8.42 1.40
CA LEU A 147 16.93 -8.44 2.79
C LEU A 147 16.15 -9.72 3.11
N ASP A 148 15.28 -10.19 2.21
CA ASP A 148 14.54 -11.46 2.33
C ASP A 148 15.51 -12.65 2.49
N PHE A 149 16.59 -12.69 1.70
CA PHE A 149 17.62 -13.72 1.79
C PHE A 149 18.39 -13.67 3.10
N VAL A 150 18.85 -12.48 3.50
CA VAL A 150 19.57 -12.27 4.77
C VAL A 150 18.71 -12.66 5.96
N VAL A 151 17.42 -12.33 5.95
CA VAL A 151 16.48 -12.69 7.02
C VAL A 151 16.31 -14.21 7.12
N VAL A 152 16.16 -14.92 6.00
CA VAL A 152 16.05 -16.40 6.00
C VAL A 152 17.34 -17.04 6.52
N VAL A 153 18.52 -16.54 6.14
CA VAL A 153 19.80 -17.04 6.67
C VAL A 153 19.92 -16.76 8.18
N ALA A 154 19.55 -15.56 8.63
CA ALA A 154 19.56 -15.22 10.04
C ALA A 154 18.60 -16.11 10.86
N LEU A 155 17.42 -16.42 10.31
CA LEU A 155 16.47 -17.35 10.93
C LEU A 155 17.06 -18.76 11.08
N LEU A 156 17.80 -19.28 10.10
CA LEU A 156 18.50 -20.56 10.21
C LEU A 156 19.52 -20.55 11.36
N VAL A 157 20.30 -19.48 11.45
CA VAL A 157 21.32 -19.31 12.48
C VAL A 157 20.68 -19.23 13.87
N CYS A 158 19.61 -18.44 14.03
CA CYS A 158 18.86 -18.37 15.29
C CYS A 158 18.27 -19.73 15.68
N LEU A 159 17.72 -20.48 14.72
CA LEU A 159 17.14 -21.81 14.98
C LEU A 159 18.19 -22.85 15.38
N TYR A 160 19.40 -22.76 14.81
CA TYR A 160 20.55 -23.57 15.22
C TYR A 160 20.96 -23.25 16.66
N PHE A 161 21.19 -21.97 17.00
CA PHE A 161 21.58 -21.59 18.36
C PHE A 161 20.50 -21.88 19.41
N ARG A 162 19.23 -21.81 19.01
CA ARG A 162 18.09 -22.18 19.86
C ARG A 162 18.12 -23.65 20.31
N TYR A 163 18.70 -24.54 19.50
CA TYR A 163 18.84 -25.96 19.84
C TYR A 163 20.03 -26.23 20.77
N TYR A 164 21.15 -25.55 20.54
CA TYR A 164 22.41 -25.82 21.26
C TYR A 164 22.61 -25.00 22.54
N SER A 165 22.07 -23.78 22.63
CA SER A 165 22.35 -22.86 23.75
C SER A 165 21.15 -22.76 24.70
N LEU A 166 21.13 -23.62 25.74
CA LEU A 166 20.02 -23.66 26.71
C LEU A 166 19.92 -22.38 27.56
N HIS A 167 21.05 -21.78 27.93
CA HIS A 167 21.10 -20.54 28.75
C HIS A 167 20.61 -19.28 28.02
N GLY A 168 20.55 -19.29 26.69
CA GLY A 168 20.16 -18.13 25.87
C GLY A 168 18.86 -18.32 25.07
N VAL A 169 18.14 -19.44 25.24
CA VAL A 169 17.02 -19.82 24.35
C VAL A 169 15.97 -18.72 24.24
N PHE A 170 15.65 -18.05 25.35
CA PHE A 170 14.65 -16.98 25.36
C PHE A 170 15.03 -15.85 24.39
N TRP A 171 16.26 -15.34 24.49
CA TRP A 171 16.75 -14.25 23.63
C TRP A 171 16.88 -14.69 22.17
N TRP A 172 17.31 -15.93 21.91
CA TRP A 172 17.33 -16.48 20.54
C TRP A 172 15.94 -16.66 19.95
N THR A 173 14.95 -17.01 20.77
CA THR A 173 13.54 -17.11 20.35
C THR A 173 12.92 -15.73 20.11
N MET A 174 13.30 -14.73 20.92
CA MET A 174 12.90 -13.34 20.67
C MET A 174 13.50 -12.81 19.37
N ALA A 175 14.78 -13.08 19.11
CA ALA A 175 15.44 -12.72 17.86
C ALA A 175 14.76 -13.41 16.65
N SER A 176 14.45 -14.70 16.74
CA SER A 176 13.72 -15.41 15.68
C SER A 176 12.32 -14.84 15.45
N PHE A 177 11.64 -14.43 16.52
CA PHE A 177 10.32 -13.82 16.45
C PHE A 177 10.35 -12.48 15.69
N ILE A 178 11.31 -11.60 16.01
CA ILE A 178 11.51 -10.31 15.31
C ILE A 178 11.88 -10.54 13.83
N LEU A 179 12.76 -11.51 13.55
CA LEU A 179 13.12 -11.87 12.18
C LEU A 179 11.93 -12.44 11.39
N THR A 180 11.07 -13.24 12.04
CA THR A 180 9.84 -13.76 11.44
C THR A 180 8.87 -12.63 11.10
N ALA A 181 8.73 -11.65 12.00
CA ALA A 181 7.96 -10.43 11.75
C ALA A 181 8.50 -9.66 10.54
N LEU A 182 9.82 -9.42 10.48
CA LEU A 182 10.46 -8.75 9.36
C LEU A 182 10.27 -9.51 8.05
N HIS A 183 10.35 -10.84 8.08
CA HIS A 183 10.14 -11.70 6.92
C HIS A 183 8.73 -11.55 6.34
N ILE A 184 7.71 -11.50 7.18
CA ILE A 184 6.32 -11.26 6.77
C ILE A 184 6.19 -9.93 6.00
N VAL A 185 6.90 -8.89 6.42
CA VAL A 185 6.84 -7.55 5.78
C VAL A 185 7.61 -7.49 4.47
N VAL A 186 8.77 -8.12 4.40
CA VAL A 186 9.65 -8.05 3.23
C VAL A 186 9.11 -8.91 2.09
N LYS A 187 8.52 -10.07 2.38
CA LYS A 187 8.15 -11.04 1.36
C LYS A 187 7.18 -10.54 0.27
N PRO A 188 6.11 -9.77 0.58
CA PRO A 188 5.25 -9.16 -0.44
C PRO A 188 6.01 -8.19 -1.36
N LYS A 189 7.00 -7.46 -0.83
CA LYS A 189 7.84 -6.53 -1.61
C LYS A 189 8.75 -7.28 -2.58
N THR A 190 9.38 -8.37 -2.12
CA THR A 190 10.19 -9.25 -2.97
C THR A 190 9.36 -9.87 -4.10
N ARG A 191 8.12 -10.26 -3.81
CA ARG A 191 7.17 -10.74 -4.83
C ARG A 191 6.83 -9.65 -5.86
N MET A 192 6.64 -8.41 -5.43
CA MET A 192 6.39 -7.29 -6.36
C MET A 192 7.58 -7.07 -7.29
N PHE A 193 8.81 -7.23 -6.79
CA PHE A 193 10.01 -7.20 -7.63
C PHE A 193 10.03 -8.37 -8.63
N SER A 194 9.78 -9.61 -8.19
CA SER A 194 9.70 -10.79 -9.08
C SER A 194 8.66 -10.60 -10.19
N LYS A 195 7.47 -10.10 -9.85
CA LYS A 195 6.42 -9.76 -10.82
C LYS A 195 6.78 -8.61 -11.75
N LYS A 196 7.45 -7.58 -11.24
CA LYS A 196 7.97 -6.48 -12.08
C LYS A 196 9.02 -7.01 -13.04
N PHE A 197 9.88 -7.94 -12.63
CA PHE A 197 10.88 -8.56 -13.49
C PHE A 197 10.21 -9.36 -14.63
N HIS A 198 9.16 -10.12 -14.32
CA HIS A 198 8.29 -10.75 -15.33
C HIS A 198 7.69 -9.74 -16.30
N LYS A 199 7.10 -8.65 -15.79
CA LYS A 199 6.50 -7.60 -16.63
C LYS A 199 7.51 -6.78 -17.42
N PHE A 200 8.71 -6.57 -16.88
CA PHE A 200 9.76 -5.79 -17.53
C PHE A 200 10.36 -6.57 -18.71
N ARG A 201 10.55 -7.90 -18.56
CA ARG A 201 11.07 -8.75 -19.63
C ARG A 201 10.00 -9.20 -20.64
N ALA A 202 8.76 -9.46 -20.19
CA ALA A 202 7.61 -9.67 -21.09
C ALA A 202 7.13 -8.37 -21.75
N GLY A 203 7.36 -7.22 -21.11
CA GLY A 203 7.06 -5.89 -21.64
C GLY A 203 8.12 -5.35 -22.59
N PHE A 204 9.35 -5.89 -22.56
CA PHE A 204 10.36 -5.60 -23.58
C PHE A 204 9.97 -6.11 -24.98
N GLU A 205 9.09 -7.12 -25.06
CA GLU A 205 8.44 -7.56 -26.30
C GLU A 205 7.18 -6.74 -26.65
N LYS A 206 6.69 -5.87 -25.75
CA LYS A 206 5.40 -5.16 -25.86
C LYS A 206 5.46 -3.68 -25.44
N ILE A 207 6.56 -2.97 -25.74
CA ILE A 207 6.48 -1.50 -25.79
C ILE A 207 5.74 -1.16 -27.08
N HIS A 208 4.45 -0.96 -26.91
CA HIS A 208 3.45 -0.71 -27.92
C HIS A 208 3.08 0.77 -27.75
N ILE A 209 3.61 1.62 -28.61
CA ILE A 209 3.29 3.06 -28.63
C ILE A 209 2.09 3.22 -29.55
N SER A 210 1.01 3.85 -29.08
CA SER A 210 -0.18 3.98 -29.91
C SER A 210 0.10 4.89 -31.10
N VAL A 211 -0.22 4.43 -32.31
CA VAL A 211 -0.04 5.18 -33.56
C VAL A 211 -0.78 6.52 -33.50
N GLY A 212 -1.93 6.57 -32.82
CA GLY A 212 -2.69 7.79 -32.60
C GLY A 212 -1.95 8.85 -31.77
N SER A 213 -1.12 8.44 -30.79
CA SER A 213 -0.34 9.38 -29.98
C SER A 213 0.80 10.00 -30.79
N VAL A 214 1.50 9.18 -31.59
CA VAL A 214 2.55 9.65 -32.51
C VAL A 214 1.96 10.59 -33.56
N ARG A 215 0.80 10.24 -34.13
CA ARG A 215 0.05 11.08 -35.08
C ARG A 215 -0.29 12.44 -34.48
N ALA A 216 -0.85 12.46 -33.26
CA ALA A 216 -1.18 13.71 -32.57
C ALA A 216 0.05 14.58 -32.29
N SER A 217 1.21 14.00 -32.03
CA SER A 217 2.46 14.75 -31.82
C SER A 217 3.03 15.35 -33.10
N LEU A 218 2.86 14.71 -34.27
CA LEU A 218 3.28 15.29 -35.56
C LEU A 218 2.58 16.62 -35.84
N TYR A 219 1.30 16.75 -35.47
CA TYR A 219 0.53 17.99 -35.60
C TYR A 219 0.94 19.09 -34.60
N LYS A 220 1.72 18.77 -33.57
CA LYS A 220 2.19 19.75 -32.57
C LYS A 220 3.51 20.41 -32.95
N ILE A 221 4.19 19.93 -34.00
CA ILE A 221 5.50 20.46 -34.39
C ILE A 221 5.29 21.76 -35.18
N PRO A 222 5.75 22.91 -34.67
CA PRO A 222 5.61 24.19 -35.37
C PRO A 222 6.48 24.21 -36.64
N GLY A 223 5.93 24.73 -37.74
CA GLY A 223 6.67 24.93 -38.99
C GLY A 223 6.76 23.72 -39.94
N MET A 224 6.08 22.60 -39.65
CA MET A 224 6.01 21.46 -40.57
C MET A 224 4.96 21.70 -41.67
N ALA A 225 5.30 21.44 -42.93
CA ALA A 225 4.36 21.58 -44.04
C ALA A 225 3.23 20.53 -43.94
N ALA A 226 2.01 20.90 -44.29
CA ALA A 226 0.85 20.01 -44.21
C ALA A 226 1.02 18.73 -45.05
N ASP A 227 1.66 18.83 -46.20
CA ASP A 227 1.96 17.70 -47.08
C ASP A 227 3.01 16.74 -46.49
N ASP A 228 3.96 17.26 -45.70
CA ASP A 228 4.97 16.46 -45.01
C ASP A 228 4.33 15.68 -43.84
N ILE A 229 3.39 16.30 -43.10
CA ILE A 229 2.62 15.63 -42.04
C ILE A 229 1.82 14.46 -42.60
N LEU A 230 1.09 14.67 -43.72
CA LEU A 230 0.31 13.62 -44.38
C LEU A 230 1.20 12.48 -44.90
N THR A 231 2.38 12.82 -45.42
CA THR A 231 3.36 11.84 -45.88
C THR A 231 3.90 11.01 -44.71
N LEU A 232 4.21 11.63 -43.58
CA LEU A 232 4.65 10.96 -42.35
C LEU A 232 3.55 10.10 -41.74
N GLU A 233 2.30 10.54 -41.74
CA GLU A 233 1.16 9.76 -41.26
C GLU A 233 0.94 8.48 -42.08
N ARG A 234 1.04 8.60 -43.42
CA ARG A 234 0.97 7.45 -44.33
C ARG A 234 2.09 6.47 -44.08
N LYS A 235 3.32 6.97 -43.87
CA LYS A 235 4.50 6.14 -43.57
C LYS A 235 4.41 5.49 -42.19
N LEU A 236 3.92 6.21 -41.19
CA LEU A 236 3.65 5.69 -39.85
C LEU A 236 2.65 4.53 -39.90
N THR A 237 1.55 4.71 -40.65
CA THR A 237 0.52 3.68 -40.83
C THR A 237 1.06 2.47 -41.60
N GLN A 238 1.88 2.70 -42.62
CA GLN A 238 2.54 1.63 -43.40
C GLN A 238 3.51 0.80 -42.54
N ILE A 239 4.30 1.45 -41.68
CA ILE A 239 5.27 0.80 -40.80
C ILE A 239 4.57 0.07 -39.64
N ALA A 240 3.54 0.68 -39.06
CA ALA A 240 2.74 0.09 -38.00
C ALA A 240 1.93 -1.13 -38.48
N GLY A 241 1.47 -1.11 -39.72
CA GLY A 241 0.67 -2.19 -40.33
C GLY A 241 -0.82 -2.14 -39.97
N ASN A 242 -1.25 -1.17 -39.16
CA ASN A 242 -2.65 -0.89 -38.83
C ASN A 242 -2.83 0.59 -38.46
N ALA A 243 -3.98 1.21 -38.79
CA ALA A 243 -4.21 2.66 -38.65
C ALA A 243 -4.40 3.12 -37.20
N ASP A 244 -4.90 2.25 -36.33
CA ASP A 244 -5.18 2.51 -34.90
C ASP A 244 -4.49 1.50 -33.97
N GLY A 245 -3.44 0.83 -34.48
CA GLY A 245 -2.68 -0.16 -33.72
C GLY A 245 -1.52 0.43 -32.91
N ASP A 246 -0.80 -0.45 -32.24
CA ASP A 246 0.41 -0.09 -31.51
C ASP A 246 1.69 -0.40 -32.30
N ILE A 247 2.62 0.54 -32.37
CA ILE A 247 3.93 0.37 -33.02
C ILE A 247 4.96 -0.18 -32.03
N SER A 248 5.75 -1.18 -32.46
CA SER A 248 6.85 -1.73 -31.66
C SER A 248 8.07 -0.82 -31.70
N ARG A 249 8.89 -0.82 -30.64
CA ARG A 249 10.13 -0.02 -30.54
C ARG A 249 11.05 -0.06 -31.78
N PRO A 250 11.38 -1.22 -32.41
CA PRO A 250 12.23 -1.24 -33.60
C PRO A 250 11.56 -0.55 -34.80
N LYS A 251 10.25 -0.76 -34.99
CA LYS A 251 9.47 -0.08 -36.04
C LYS A 251 9.38 1.42 -35.80
N LEU A 252 9.27 1.84 -34.55
CA LEU A 252 9.29 3.25 -34.17
C LEU A 252 10.64 3.89 -34.47
N MET A 253 11.77 3.22 -34.16
CA MET A 253 13.10 3.77 -34.48
C MET A 253 13.26 3.97 -35.98
N THR A 254 12.83 3.00 -36.80
CA THR A 254 12.80 3.15 -38.27
C THR A 254 11.89 4.30 -38.72
N PHE A 255 10.75 4.51 -38.05
CA PHE A 255 9.89 5.65 -38.33
C PHE A 255 10.53 6.99 -37.93
N LEU A 256 11.18 7.07 -36.77
CA LEU A 256 11.85 8.28 -36.28
C LEU A 256 13.04 8.65 -37.17
N GLU A 257 13.81 7.66 -37.64
CA GLU A 257 14.87 7.85 -38.63
C GLU A 257 14.33 8.43 -39.94
N LEU A 258 13.19 7.93 -40.41
CA LEU A 258 12.51 8.48 -41.59
C LEU A 258 11.95 9.88 -41.32
N ALA A 259 11.38 10.11 -40.14
CA ALA A 259 10.78 11.39 -39.75
C ALA A 259 11.81 12.52 -39.65
N LEU A 260 13.05 12.21 -39.29
CA LEU A 260 14.15 13.18 -39.28
C LEU A 260 14.47 13.76 -40.67
N VAL A 261 14.14 13.06 -41.76
CA VAL A 261 14.33 13.55 -43.14
C VAL A 261 13.35 14.69 -43.46
N TYR A 262 12.17 14.68 -42.84
CA TYR A 262 11.10 15.67 -43.03
C TYR A 262 11.14 16.78 -41.96
N ARG A 263 12.28 16.92 -41.27
CA ARG A 263 12.46 17.94 -40.23
C ARG A 263 12.44 19.36 -40.83
N PRO A 264 11.65 20.29 -40.28
CA PRO A 264 11.68 21.69 -40.71
C PRO A 264 13.05 22.30 -40.42
N LYS A 265 13.55 23.13 -41.36
CA LYS A 265 14.91 23.68 -41.32
C LYS A 265 15.16 24.61 -40.13
N GLU A 266 14.11 25.11 -39.50
CA GLU A 266 14.12 26.08 -38.41
C GLU A 266 14.27 25.44 -37.01
N CYS A 267 13.99 24.14 -36.86
CA CYS A 267 13.98 23.45 -35.56
C CYS A 267 15.25 22.61 -35.40
N SER A 268 15.94 22.57 -34.25
CA SER A 268 17.14 21.73 -34.05
C SER A 268 16.84 20.21 -33.98
N VAL A 269 17.81 19.31 -34.22
CA VAL A 269 17.57 17.85 -34.14
C VAL A 269 17.11 17.43 -32.74
N SER A 270 17.73 18.01 -31.71
CA SER A 270 17.38 17.79 -30.30
C SER A 270 15.97 18.29 -29.96
N GLU A 271 15.56 19.41 -30.54
CA GLU A 271 14.26 20.03 -30.32
C GLU A 271 13.15 19.27 -31.07
N PHE A 272 13.39 18.86 -32.31
CA PHE A 272 12.49 17.99 -33.08
C PHE A 272 12.27 16.65 -32.37
N LEU A 273 13.35 16.02 -31.90
CA LEU A 273 13.25 14.79 -31.12
C LEU A 273 12.61 15.02 -29.74
N SER A 274 12.62 16.24 -29.20
CA SER A 274 11.95 16.56 -27.93
C SER A 274 10.43 16.51 -28.05
N TYR A 275 9.87 17.03 -29.15
CA TYR A 275 8.44 16.95 -29.46
C TYR A 275 7.95 15.50 -29.66
N LEU A 276 8.84 14.63 -30.12
CA LEU A 276 8.58 13.20 -30.27
C LEU A 276 8.89 12.41 -28.99
N ARG A 277 9.73 12.95 -28.09
CA ARG A 277 10.07 12.37 -26.77
C ARG A 277 9.01 12.63 -25.71
N ASP A 278 8.16 13.65 -25.87
CA ASP A 278 6.99 13.90 -25.00
C ASP A 278 5.96 12.76 -25.00
N LEU A 279 6.15 11.72 -25.82
CA LEU A 279 5.48 10.42 -25.69
C LEU A 279 5.82 9.67 -24.38
N ASP A 280 6.93 10.00 -23.71
CA ASP A 280 7.39 9.38 -22.45
C ASP A 280 7.38 10.36 -21.24
N ALA A 281 7.04 11.63 -21.47
CA ALA A 281 7.07 12.69 -20.45
C ALA A 281 5.74 12.83 -19.70
N SER A 282 5.20 11.74 -19.15
CA SER A 282 4.31 11.81 -17.98
C SER A 282 4.96 11.17 -16.74
N THR A 283 6.30 11.11 -16.72
CA THR A 283 7.09 10.54 -15.62
C THR A 283 7.67 11.63 -14.72
N TYR A 284 6.89 12.67 -14.46
CA TYR A 284 6.96 13.37 -13.18
C TYR A 284 5.55 13.39 -12.59
N SER A 285 5.02 12.18 -12.34
CA SER A 285 3.89 12.04 -11.43
C SER A 285 4.40 12.51 -10.08
N TYR A 286 4.08 13.76 -9.72
CA TYR A 286 4.30 14.34 -8.40
C TYR A 286 4.09 13.26 -7.34
N GLY A 287 5.19 12.82 -6.74
CA GLY A 287 5.21 11.63 -5.92
C GLY A 287 4.47 11.88 -4.62
N ALA A 288 4.02 10.82 -3.94
CA ALA A 288 3.51 10.95 -2.58
C ALA A 288 4.54 11.62 -1.65
N VAL A 289 5.84 11.40 -1.91
CA VAL A 289 6.94 12.06 -1.20
C VAL A 289 6.98 13.55 -1.51
N ASP A 290 6.84 13.95 -2.78
CA ASP A 290 6.83 15.38 -3.16
C ASP A 290 5.65 16.12 -2.52
N VAL A 291 4.47 15.48 -2.44
CA VAL A 291 3.29 16.03 -1.73
C VAL A 291 3.57 16.21 -0.24
N VAL A 292 4.19 15.22 0.41
CA VAL A 292 4.53 15.27 1.83
C VAL A 292 5.59 16.34 2.09
N THR A 293 6.65 16.37 1.28
CA THR A 293 7.72 17.37 1.39
C THR A 293 7.19 18.78 1.14
N SER A 294 6.29 18.96 0.16
CA SER A 294 5.62 20.23 -0.09
C SER A 294 4.72 20.64 1.08
N THR A 295 3.94 19.70 1.63
CA THR A 295 3.09 19.94 2.81
C THR A 295 3.91 20.37 4.02
N LEU A 296 4.97 19.62 4.33
CA LEU A 296 5.89 19.93 5.44
C LEU A 296 6.58 21.28 5.23
N ARG A 297 6.89 21.66 3.98
CA ARG A 297 7.47 22.97 3.67
C ARG A 297 6.51 24.10 4.02
N HIS A 298 5.22 23.99 3.68
CA HIS A 298 4.22 25.01 4.05
C HIS A 298 4.04 25.12 5.57
N TRP A 299 4.09 24.00 6.30
CA TRP A 299 4.01 24.02 7.76
C TRP A 299 5.29 24.57 8.40
N SER A 300 6.46 24.29 7.81
CA SER A 300 7.76 24.76 8.32
C SER A 300 7.94 26.28 8.31
N GLY A 301 7.15 27.02 7.51
CA GLY A 301 7.15 28.48 7.52
C GLY A 301 6.65 29.10 8.83
N GLN A 302 6.01 28.31 9.69
CA GLN A 302 5.41 28.74 10.96
C GLN A 302 6.09 28.03 12.14
N THR A 303 7.38 28.30 12.33
CA THR A 303 8.25 27.58 13.27
C THR A 303 7.77 27.61 14.73
N CYS A 304 7.19 28.73 15.19
CA CYS A 304 6.68 28.87 16.55
C CYS A 304 5.42 28.00 16.78
N ASP A 305 4.46 28.07 15.86
CA ASP A 305 3.20 27.32 15.94
C ASP A 305 3.48 25.80 15.85
N LEU A 306 4.38 25.39 14.94
CA LEU A 306 4.82 24.01 14.82
C LEU A 306 5.57 23.51 16.06
N LEU A 307 6.44 24.32 16.66
CA LEU A 307 7.14 23.96 17.89
C LEU A 307 6.16 23.78 19.05
N MET A 308 5.17 24.67 19.17
CA MET A 308 4.13 24.57 20.19
C MET A 308 3.32 23.27 20.03
N VAL A 309 2.96 22.92 18.79
CA VAL A 309 2.28 21.66 18.46
C VAL A 309 3.13 20.46 18.89
N VAL A 310 4.42 20.43 18.52
CA VAL A 310 5.31 19.33 18.90
C VAL A 310 5.41 19.19 20.42
N VAL A 311 5.53 20.31 21.14
CA VAL A 311 5.57 20.31 22.61
C VAL A 311 4.26 19.75 23.19
N VAL A 312 3.11 20.22 22.72
CA VAL A 312 1.80 19.77 23.22
C VAL A 312 1.59 18.28 22.96
N VAL A 313 1.91 17.79 21.75
CA VAL A 313 1.79 16.36 21.42
C VAL A 313 2.75 15.50 22.25
N CYS A 314 3.97 15.97 22.50
CA CYS A 314 4.92 15.27 23.38
C CYS A 314 4.42 15.22 24.83
N VAL A 315 3.85 16.32 25.35
CA VAL A 315 3.25 16.35 26.69
C VAL A 315 2.06 15.38 26.75
N ASN A 316 1.16 15.42 25.76
CA ASN A 316 0.03 14.51 25.63
C ASN A 316 0.47 13.04 25.66
N ALA A 317 1.46 12.69 24.83
CA ALA A 317 1.99 11.34 24.75
C ALA A 317 2.70 10.88 26.04
N SER A 318 3.23 11.82 26.84
CA SER A 318 3.92 11.55 28.11
C SER A 318 2.97 11.33 29.29
N ILE A 319 1.76 11.89 29.25
CA ILE A 319 0.76 11.72 30.33
C ILE A 319 0.44 10.26 30.58
N ASN A 320 0.32 9.46 29.53
CA ASN A 320 0.00 8.05 29.64
C ASN A 320 1.11 7.26 30.39
N PRO A 321 2.41 7.36 30.02
CA PRO A 321 3.54 6.85 30.80
C PRO A 321 3.51 7.24 32.27
N VAL A 322 3.29 8.53 32.54
CA VAL A 322 3.26 9.05 33.91
C VAL A 322 2.07 8.45 34.68
N GLN A 323 0.89 8.35 34.07
CA GLN A 323 -0.29 7.74 34.69
C GLN A 323 -0.01 6.29 35.08
N ALA A 324 0.61 5.50 34.20
CA ALA A 324 0.95 4.11 34.50
C ALA A 324 2.00 3.98 35.60
N LEU A 325 3.00 4.86 35.64
CA LEU A 325 4.01 4.92 36.71
C LEU A 325 3.39 5.23 38.06
N LEU A 326 2.52 6.23 38.13
CA LEU A 326 1.83 6.59 39.37
C LEU A 326 0.84 5.52 39.80
N LEU A 327 0.17 4.86 38.85
CA LEU A 327 -0.69 3.71 39.13
C LEU A 327 0.11 2.53 39.72
N ASN A 328 1.32 2.28 39.20
CA ASN A 328 2.25 1.30 39.77
C ASN A 328 2.57 1.64 41.24
N LEU A 329 3.00 2.88 41.48
CA LEU A 329 3.38 3.34 42.82
C LEU A 329 2.22 3.22 43.81
N LEU A 330 1.02 3.62 43.38
CA LEU A 330 -0.19 3.56 44.20
C LEU A 330 -0.62 2.12 44.48
N ALA A 331 -0.58 1.25 43.48
CA ALA A 331 -0.91 -0.17 43.63
C ALA A 331 0.04 -0.88 44.60
N ASP A 332 1.34 -0.59 44.54
CA ASP A 332 2.34 -1.24 45.39
C ASP A 332 2.40 -0.64 46.81
N GLN A 333 2.10 0.64 47.00
CA GLN A 333 2.22 1.29 48.32
C GLN A 333 0.90 1.43 49.09
N ALA A 334 -0.23 1.66 48.40
CA ALA A 334 -1.50 1.97 49.05
C ALA A 334 -2.35 0.73 49.37
N PHE A 335 -2.22 -0.36 48.60
CA PHE A 335 -3.05 -1.55 48.75
C PHE A 335 -2.38 -2.70 49.51
N LEU A 336 -1.08 -2.63 49.80
CA LEU A 336 -0.41 -3.65 50.60
C LEU A 336 -0.64 -3.39 52.10
N PRO A 337 -0.96 -4.43 52.90
CA PRO A 337 -1.13 -4.29 54.34
C PRO A 337 0.23 -3.95 54.99
N SER A 338 0.41 -2.68 55.32
CA SER A 338 1.48 -2.26 56.23
C SER A 338 1.17 -2.79 57.62
N SER A 339 2.16 -3.27 58.35
CA SER A 339 2.02 -3.84 59.71
C SER A 339 1.42 -2.88 60.76
N LYS A 340 1.13 -1.63 60.36
CA LYS A 340 0.59 -0.55 61.18
C LYS A 340 -0.81 -0.09 60.76
N MET A 341 -1.43 -0.67 59.72
CA MET A 341 -2.67 -0.14 59.14
C MET A 341 -3.74 -1.24 58.99
N ASP A 342 -4.94 -0.94 59.48
CA ASP A 342 -6.12 -1.81 59.35
C ASP A 342 -6.59 -1.93 57.90
N GLN A 343 -7.15 -3.09 57.53
CA GLN A 343 -7.45 -3.45 56.15
C GLN A 343 -8.50 -2.50 55.50
N ASP A 344 -9.47 -2.05 56.30
CA ASP A 344 -10.49 -1.09 55.86
C ASP A 344 -9.89 0.31 55.62
N THR A 345 -8.91 0.71 56.44
CA THR A 345 -8.23 2.01 56.29
C THR A 345 -7.32 2.02 55.06
N ALA A 346 -6.63 0.91 54.78
CA ALA A 346 -5.81 0.76 53.58
C ALA A 346 -6.68 0.80 52.30
N LEU A 347 -7.85 0.17 52.31
CA LEU A 347 -8.78 0.21 51.18
C LEU A 347 -9.29 1.63 50.91
N VAL A 348 -9.69 2.36 51.96
CA VAL A 348 -10.14 3.76 51.83
C VAL A 348 -9.02 4.64 51.28
N TYR A 349 -7.78 4.47 51.76
CA TYR A 349 -6.62 5.23 51.29
C TYR A 349 -6.28 4.91 49.82
N GLY A 350 -6.33 3.63 49.43
CA GLY A 350 -6.12 3.18 48.05
C GLY A 350 -7.17 3.73 47.09
N VAL A 351 -8.45 3.66 47.45
CA VAL A 351 -9.55 4.21 46.62
C VAL A 351 -9.48 5.73 46.55
N ALA A 352 -9.21 6.41 47.66
CA ALA A 352 -9.04 7.87 47.69
C ALA A 352 -7.85 8.31 46.82
N GLY A 353 -6.72 7.60 46.90
CA GLY A 353 -5.56 7.85 46.06
C GLY A 353 -5.83 7.56 44.57
N LEU A 354 -6.62 6.53 44.25
CA LEU A 354 -7.03 6.23 42.88
C LEU A 354 -7.90 7.36 42.30
N LEU A 355 -8.87 7.88 43.08
CA LEU A 355 -9.68 9.02 42.67
C LEU A 355 -8.84 10.30 42.52
N ALA A 356 -7.92 10.54 43.45
CA ALA A 356 -6.99 11.67 43.39
C ALA A 356 -6.05 11.59 42.18
N LEU A 357 -5.78 10.40 41.65
CA LEU A 357 -5.03 10.18 40.41
C LEU A 357 -5.92 10.30 39.17
N CYS A 358 -7.08 9.66 39.13
CA CYS A 358 -7.94 9.64 37.95
C CYS A 358 -8.47 11.03 37.59
N ILE A 359 -8.85 11.87 38.56
CA ILE A 359 -9.50 13.16 38.30
C ILE A 359 -8.54 14.15 37.60
N PRO A 360 -7.32 14.43 38.12
CA PRO A 360 -6.39 15.35 37.46
C PRO A 360 -5.88 14.83 36.12
N PHE A 361 -5.69 13.51 35.97
CA PHE A 361 -5.25 12.92 34.71
C PHE A 361 -6.36 13.00 33.64
N ALA A 362 -7.61 12.72 33.99
CA ALA A 362 -8.74 12.87 33.06
C ALA A 362 -8.95 14.33 32.64
N LEU A 363 -8.86 15.27 33.60
CA LEU A 363 -8.92 16.69 33.30
C LEU A 363 -7.73 17.15 32.46
N GLY A 364 -6.52 16.68 32.77
CA GLY A 364 -5.30 16.98 32.02
C GLY A 364 -5.36 16.50 30.57
N ASP A 365 -5.80 15.27 30.35
CA ASP A 365 -6.00 14.68 29.02
C ASP A 365 -7.04 15.46 28.21
N ALA A 366 -8.17 15.81 28.83
CA ALA A 366 -9.19 16.64 28.20
C ALA A 366 -8.66 18.04 27.84
N MET A 367 -7.99 18.71 28.78
CA MET A 367 -7.43 20.05 28.59
C MET A 367 -6.39 20.07 27.48
N ILE A 368 -5.49 19.08 27.44
CA ILE A 368 -4.47 18.99 26.40
C ILE A 368 -5.11 18.65 25.05
N GLY A 369 -6.14 17.80 25.01
CA GLY A 369 -6.92 17.56 23.80
C GLY A 369 -7.54 18.84 23.23
N TYR A 370 -8.08 19.72 24.08
CA TYR A 370 -8.60 21.03 23.64
C TYR A 370 -7.49 21.95 23.14
N VAL A 371 -6.36 22.01 23.84
CA VAL A 371 -5.20 22.83 23.48
C VAL A 371 -4.59 22.35 22.16
N GLU A 372 -4.47 21.04 21.96
CA GLU A 372 -4.01 20.42 20.71
C GLU A 372 -4.97 20.78 19.56
N MET A 373 -6.29 20.65 19.76
CA MET A 373 -7.31 21.06 18.77
C MET A 373 -7.26 22.54 18.40
N ASP A 374 -7.15 23.43 19.39
CA ASP A 374 -7.11 24.88 19.14
C ASP A 374 -5.84 25.31 18.41
N ILE A 375 -4.66 24.98 18.95
CA ILE A 375 -3.38 25.40 18.37
C ILE A 375 -3.21 24.83 16.98
N LEU A 376 -3.52 23.54 16.82
CA LEU A 376 -3.30 22.88 15.56
C LEU A 376 -4.37 23.20 14.52
N GLY A 377 -5.63 22.93 14.86
CA GLY A 377 -6.74 23.00 13.93
C GLY A 377 -7.08 24.44 13.57
N SER A 378 -7.18 25.29 14.60
CA SER A 378 -7.63 26.66 14.44
C SER A 378 -6.52 27.60 13.99
N LYS A 379 -5.26 27.41 14.41
CA LYS A 379 -4.17 28.35 14.12
C LYS A 379 -3.23 27.86 13.02
N MET A 380 -2.60 26.69 13.20
CA MET A 380 -1.59 26.22 12.24
C MET A 380 -2.19 25.86 10.89
N ILE A 381 -3.24 25.02 10.87
CA ILE A 381 -3.85 24.54 9.63
C ILE A 381 -4.58 25.67 8.89
N SER A 382 -5.30 26.55 9.60
CA SER A 382 -6.01 27.68 8.99
C SER A 382 -5.04 28.68 8.35
N LYS A 383 -3.93 28.99 9.01
CA LYS A 383 -2.90 29.92 8.53
C LYS A 383 -2.11 29.33 7.37
N ALA A 384 -1.77 28.04 7.43
CA ALA A 384 -1.18 27.34 6.30
C ALA A 384 -2.14 27.30 5.11
N THR A 385 -3.44 27.11 5.36
CA THR A 385 -4.46 27.15 4.31
C THR A 385 -4.55 28.54 3.70
N ALA A 386 -4.62 29.60 4.51
CA ALA A 386 -4.64 30.99 4.08
C ALA A 386 -3.41 31.37 3.22
N GLN A 387 -2.22 30.94 3.65
CA GLN A 387 -0.98 31.11 2.88
C GLN A 387 -1.09 30.39 1.52
N LEU A 388 -1.55 29.15 1.50
CA LEU A 388 -1.77 28.40 0.26
C LEU A 388 -2.81 29.09 -0.64
N GLN A 389 -3.89 29.67 -0.11
CA GLN A 389 -4.85 30.45 -0.91
C GLN A 389 -4.16 31.66 -1.53
N GLY A 390 -3.37 32.39 -0.74
CA GLY A 390 -2.64 33.59 -1.17
C GLY A 390 -1.62 33.28 -2.27
N ASP A 391 -0.83 32.22 -2.09
CA ASP A 391 0.19 31.79 -3.05
C ASP A 391 -0.44 31.31 -4.36
N VAL A 392 -1.52 30.52 -4.28
CA VAL A 392 -2.28 30.08 -5.47
C VAL A 392 -2.89 31.28 -6.18
N LEU A 393 -3.49 32.22 -5.45
CA LEU A 393 -4.07 33.43 -6.02
C LEU A 393 -3.01 34.30 -6.71
N HIS A 394 -1.87 34.56 -6.07
CA HIS A 394 -0.77 35.32 -6.65
C HIS A 394 -0.18 34.64 -7.89
N THR A 395 -0.07 33.30 -7.86
CA THR A 395 0.41 32.52 -9.01
C THR A 395 -0.56 32.58 -10.18
N ILE A 396 -1.88 32.56 -9.91
CA ILE A 396 -2.91 32.69 -10.94
C ILE A 396 -2.89 34.09 -11.53
N LEU A 397 -2.87 35.14 -10.70
CA LEU A 397 -2.87 36.54 -11.13
C LEU A 397 -1.62 36.94 -11.93
N SER A 398 -0.51 36.22 -11.77
CA SER A 398 0.72 36.43 -12.56
C SER A 398 0.76 35.68 -13.90
N GLN A 399 -0.27 34.87 -14.23
CA GLN A 399 -0.35 34.20 -15.53
C GLN A 399 -0.75 35.14 -16.68
N PRO A 400 -0.35 34.84 -17.93
CA PRO A 400 -0.73 35.63 -19.10
C PRO A 400 -2.24 35.60 -19.35
N THR A 401 -2.77 36.61 -20.04
CA THR A 401 -4.20 36.72 -20.39
C THR A 401 -4.74 35.52 -21.18
N SER A 402 -3.88 34.80 -21.91
CA SER A 402 -4.21 33.55 -22.60
C SER A 402 -4.62 32.41 -21.66
N PHE A 403 -4.09 32.38 -20.43
CA PHE A 403 -4.48 31.42 -19.40
C PHE A 403 -5.93 31.64 -18.95
N PHE A 404 -6.34 32.89 -18.78
CA PHE A 404 -7.71 33.24 -18.40
C PHE A 404 -8.69 33.06 -19.56
N ALA A 405 -8.27 33.30 -20.80
CA ALA A 405 -9.11 33.09 -21.97
C ALA A 405 -9.46 31.62 -22.22
N THR A 406 -8.67 30.68 -21.69
CA THR A 406 -8.83 29.23 -21.89
C THR A 406 -9.54 28.52 -20.73
N ARG A 407 -9.84 29.23 -19.63
CA ARG A 407 -10.41 28.68 -18.40
C ARG A 407 -11.73 29.40 -18.07
N SER A 408 -12.72 28.65 -17.58
CA SER A 408 -13.97 29.26 -17.12
C SER A 408 -13.83 29.78 -15.69
N ASP A 409 -14.56 30.83 -15.34
CA ASP A 409 -14.61 31.35 -13.96
C ASP A 409 -15.06 30.26 -12.95
N GLY A 410 -15.86 29.30 -13.43
CA GLY A 410 -16.27 28.12 -12.65
C GLY A 410 -15.12 27.16 -12.31
N ASP A 411 -14.11 27.02 -13.18
CA ASP A 411 -12.93 26.18 -12.93
C ASP A 411 -12.07 26.78 -11.80
N LEU A 412 -11.88 28.10 -11.83
CA LEU A 412 -11.17 28.83 -10.77
C LEU A 412 -11.93 28.78 -9.44
N ASN A 413 -13.26 28.91 -9.45
CA ASN A 413 -14.06 28.80 -8.24
C ASN A 413 -14.02 27.38 -7.65
N ASN A 414 -13.98 26.34 -8.49
CA ASN A 414 -13.84 24.95 -8.04
C ASN A 414 -12.45 24.68 -7.42
N LEU A 415 -11.40 25.31 -7.94
CA LEU A 415 -10.05 25.22 -7.36
C LEU A 415 -10.03 25.72 -5.92
N PHE A 416 -10.61 26.90 -5.65
CA PHE A 416 -10.65 27.47 -4.30
C PHE A 416 -11.71 26.83 -3.39
N GLY A 417 -12.87 26.48 -3.93
CA GLY A 417 -13.99 25.94 -3.17
C GLY A 417 -13.90 24.44 -2.87
N SER A 418 -13.30 23.65 -3.76
CA SER A 418 -13.26 22.19 -3.64
C SER A 418 -11.85 21.65 -3.43
N ASP A 419 -10.88 22.05 -4.26
CA ASP A 419 -9.56 21.42 -4.25
C ASP A 419 -8.78 21.81 -3.00
N LEU A 420 -8.78 23.10 -2.68
CA LEU A 420 -8.14 23.60 -1.48
C LEU A 420 -8.83 23.08 -0.20
N ALA A 421 -10.15 23.01 -0.16
CA ALA A 421 -10.88 22.44 0.97
C ALA A 421 -10.50 20.96 1.19
N ARG A 422 -10.28 20.21 0.11
CA ARG A 422 -9.77 18.83 0.18
C ARG A 422 -8.34 18.77 0.73
N VAL A 423 -7.46 19.69 0.35
CA VAL A 423 -6.10 19.78 0.92
C VAL A 423 -6.14 20.11 2.41
N ASN A 424 -7.00 21.03 2.85
CA ASN A 424 -7.20 21.33 4.27
C ASN A 424 -7.67 20.09 5.04
N GLY A 425 -8.67 19.37 4.52
CA GLY A 425 -9.13 18.11 5.12
C GLY A 425 -8.06 17.03 5.17
N LEU A 426 -7.21 16.94 4.14
CA LEU A 426 -6.05 16.04 4.13
C LEU A 426 -5.05 16.41 5.23
N TRP A 427 -4.73 17.69 5.41
CA TRP A 427 -3.82 18.16 6.45
C TRP A 427 -4.31 17.83 7.86
N GLN A 428 -5.60 18.04 8.13
CA GLN A 428 -6.22 17.65 9.40
C GLN A 428 -6.13 16.15 9.64
N ALA A 429 -6.46 15.34 8.63
CA ALA A 429 -6.41 13.89 8.74
C ALA A 429 -4.98 13.37 8.94
N VAL A 430 -4.00 13.92 8.23
CA VAL A 430 -2.58 13.57 8.41
C VAL A 430 -2.15 13.89 9.84
N PHE A 431 -2.53 15.02 10.40
CA PHE A 431 -2.11 15.31 11.75
C PHE A 431 -2.75 14.36 12.78
N TRP A 432 -4.08 14.25 12.79
CA TRP A 432 -4.80 13.47 13.80
C TRP A 432 -4.59 11.98 13.69
N ASN A 433 -4.50 11.46 12.46
CA ASN A 433 -4.43 10.02 12.21
C ASN A 433 -3.01 9.52 11.93
N LEU A 434 -2.03 10.40 11.79
CA LEU A 434 -0.62 10.00 11.61
C LEU A 434 0.27 10.52 12.73
N ILE A 435 0.34 11.84 12.97
CA ILE A 435 1.30 12.42 13.91
C ILE A 435 1.00 11.98 15.34
N ASN A 436 -0.24 12.15 15.80
CA ASN A 436 -0.61 11.78 17.18
C ASN A 436 -0.40 10.27 17.46
N PRO A 437 -0.88 9.34 16.62
CA PRO A 437 -0.55 7.91 16.75
C PRO A 437 0.95 7.61 16.74
N LEU A 438 1.74 8.26 15.89
CA LEU A 438 3.19 8.03 15.83
C LEU A 438 3.91 8.47 17.11
N VAL A 439 3.55 9.63 17.67
CA VAL A 439 4.15 10.10 18.93
C VAL A 439 3.68 9.24 20.10
N SER A 440 2.40 8.85 20.13
CA SER A 440 1.87 7.90 21.11
C SER A 440 2.60 6.55 21.08
N ILE A 441 2.87 6.03 19.87
CA ILE A 441 3.70 4.84 19.67
C ILE A 441 5.10 5.08 20.22
N LEU A 442 5.76 6.19 19.88
CA LEU A 442 7.13 6.47 20.29
C LEU A 442 7.29 6.50 21.83
N PHE A 443 6.44 7.24 22.53
CA PHE A 443 6.51 7.37 23.99
C PHE A 443 5.95 6.13 24.71
N GLY A 444 4.83 5.59 24.23
CA GLY A 444 4.19 4.40 24.81
C GLY A 444 5.06 3.15 24.66
N PHE A 445 5.55 2.86 23.45
CA PHE A 445 6.50 1.77 23.23
C PHE A 445 7.87 2.07 23.84
N GLY A 446 8.37 3.31 23.76
CA GLY A 446 9.65 3.69 24.35
C GLY A 446 9.68 3.40 25.85
N TYR A 447 8.62 3.77 26.56
CA TYR A 447 8.45 3.46 27.98
C TYR A 447 8.33 1.94 28.23
N LEU A 448 7.51 1.23 27.43
CA LEU A 448 7.34 -0.22 27.58
C LEU A 448 8.64 -0.99 27.34
N LEU A 449 9.43 -0.56 26.36
CA LEU A 449 10.72 -1.14 26.00
C LEU A 449 11.78 -0.87 27.09
N TYR A 450 11.71 0.30 27.74
CA TYR A 450 12.57 0.63 28.87
C TYR A 450 12.22 -0.19 30.12
N ALA A 451 10.94 -0.28 30.47
CA ALA A 451 10.49 -0.94 31.69
C ALA A 451 10.52 -2.48 31.59
N GLN A 452 10.03 -3.05 30.49
CA GLN A 452 10.06 -4.48 30.24
C GLN A 452 10.40 -4.76 28.76
N PRO A 453 11.71 -4.83 28.40
CA PRO A 453 12.15 -4.97 27.02
C PRO A 453 11.51 -6.14 26.23
N PRO A 454 11.31 -7.34 26.82
CA PRO A 454 10.67 -8.44 26.08
C PRO A 454 9.23 -8.13 25.66
N LEU A 455 8.46 -7.49 26.55
CA LEU A 455 7.07 -7.09 26.31
C LEU A 455 6.99 -6.02 25.21
N GLY A 456 7.89 -5.03 25.27
CA GLY A 456 8.00 -3.97 24.26
C GLY A 456 8.34 -4.50 22.87
N LEU A 457 9.29 -5.44 22.76
CA LEU A 457 9.68 -6.06 21.48
C LEU A 457 8.55 -6.92 20.90
N LEU A 458 7.84 -7.70 21.73
CA LEU A 458 6.68 -8.49 21.33
C LEU A 458 5.59 -7.60 20.72
N ALA A 459 5.21 -6.56 21.46
CA ALA A 459 4.19 -5.61 21.03
C ALA A 459 4.60 -4.88 19.74
N PHE A 460 5.87 -4.49 19.62
CA PHE A 460 6.37 -3.74 18.46
C PHE A 460 6.35 -4.60 17.21
N ALA A 461 6.83 -5.84 17.28
CA ALA A 461 6.84 -6.73 16.12
C ALA A 461 5.41 -7.11 15.70
N PHE A 462 4.50 -7.32 16.66
CA PHE A 462 3.09 -7.61 16.37
C PHE A 462 2.37 -6.42 15.70
N ALA A 463 2.53 -5.22 16.25
CA ALA A 463 2.04 -3.99 15.65
C ALA A 463 2.58 -3.79 14.23
N PHE A 464 3.89 -3.97 14.04
CA PHE A 464 4.54 -3.82 12.74
C PHE A 464 4.00 -4.82 11.70
N VAL A 465 3.78 -6.07 12.10
CA VAL A 465 3.16 -7.08 11.22
C VAL A 465 1.74 -6.68 10.86
N LEU A 466 0.90 -6.26 11.80
CA LEU A 466 -0.48 -5.91 11.50
C LEU A 466 -0.64 -4.67 10.62
N VAL A 467 0.17 -3.63 10.81
CA VAL A 467 0.12 -2.40 9.99
C VAL A 467 0.62 -2.63 8.56
N THR A 468 1.41 -3.68 8.34
CA THR A 468 2.02 -3.95 7.03
C THR A 468 1.42 -5.14 6.30
N SER A 469 0.54 -5.91 6.94
CA SER A 469 -0.02 -7.17 6.41
C SER A 469 -1.54 -7.15 6.32
N GLY A 470 -2.09 -8.15 5.62
CA GLY A 470 -3.55 -8.32 5.50
C GLY A 470 -4.20 -7.56 4.33
N PRO A 471 -5.49 -7.18 4.45
CA PRO A 471 -6.29 -6.64 3.36
C PRO A 471 -6.07 -5.15 3.06
N GLN A 472 -5.29 -4.44 3.88
CA GLN A 472 -5.04 -2.99 3.82
C GLN A 472 -4.56 -2.53 2.43
N GLY A 473 -3.62 -3.26 1.82
CA GLY A 473 -3.11 -2.94 0.49
C GLY A 473 -4.16 -3.11 -0.63
N TYR A 474 -5.18 -3.94 -0.42
CA TYR A 474 -6.31 -4.05 -1.35
C TYR A 474 -7.34 -2.95 -1.11
N ALA A 475 -7.66 -2.64 0.16
CA ALA A 475 -8.50 -1.52 0.53
C ALA A 475 -7.93 -0.19 0.00
N ALA A 476 -6.62 0.03 0.13
CA ALA A 476 -5.94 1.20 -0.42
C ALA A 476 -6.08 1.32 -1.95
N LYS A 477 -6.02 0.20 -2.69
CA LYS A 477 -6.26 0.19 -4.14
C LYS A 477 -7.71 0.54 -4.48
N GLN A 478 -8.67 0.03 -3.72
CA GLN A 478 -10.09 0.37 -3.91
C GLN A 478 -10.37 1.84 -3.57
N SER A 479 -9.75 2.35 -2.50
CA SER A 479 -9.81 3.77 -2.13
C SER A 479 -9.23 4.65 -3.24
N LYS A 480 -8.06 4.30 -3.79
CA LYS A 480 -7.48 5.01 -4.94
C LYS A 480 -8.38 4.96 -6.18
N ALA A 481 -8.95 3.80 -6.49
CA ALA A 481 -9.85 3.63 -7.63
C ALA A 481 -11.10 4.51 -7.47
N PHE A 482 -11.75 4.47 -6.31
CA PHE A 482 -12.87 5.35 -5.98
C PHE A 482 -12.48 6.82 -6.05
N GLY A 483 -11.34 7.22 -5.47
CA GLY A 483 -10.87 8.61 -5.51
C GLY A 483 -10.67 9.13 -6.93
N SER A 484 -10.08 8.31 -7.81
CA SER A 484 -9.91 8.67 -9.23
C SER A 484 -11.24 8.78 -9.98
N GLN A 485 -12.18 7.86 -9.72
CA GLN A 485 -13.50 7.91 -10.32
C GLN A 485 -14.29 9.11 -9.81
N ASN A 486 -14.30 9.36 -8.51
CA ASN A 486 -14.99 10.49 -7.91
C ASN A 486 -14.46 11.83 -8.45
N ALA A 487 -13.15 11.98 -8.62
CA ALA A 487 -12.57 13.18 -9.22
C ALA A 487 -13.03 13.39 -10.68
N TYR A 488 -13.05 12.31 -11.48
CA TYR A 488 -13.57 12.36 -12.85
C TYR A 488 -15.06 12.77 -12.88
N VAL A 489 -15.90 12.14 -12.05
CA VAL A 489 -17.33 12.47 -11.96
C VAL A 489 -17.57 13.91 -11.51
N ALA A 490 -16.82 14.40 -10.50
CA ALA A 490 -16.93 15.76 -10.03
C ALA A 490 -16.63 16.78 -11.14
N SER A 491 -15.58 16.52 -11.94
CA SER A 491 -15.22 17.40 -13.06
C SER A 491 -16.27 17.38 -14.19
N ASP A 492 -16.82 16.21 -14.52
CA ASP A 492 -17.82 16.08 -15.57
C ASP A 492 -19.17 16.68 -15.15
N PHE A 493 -19.55 16.54 -13.88
CA PHE A 493 -20.77 17.12 -13.32
C PHE A 493 -20.71 18.65 -13.26
N ALA A 494 -19.58 19.23 -12.82
CA ALA A 494 -19.38 20.67 -12.80
C ALA A 494 -19.49 21.28 -14.22
N ASN A 495 -18.85 20.65 -15.21
CA ASN A 495 -18.92 21.06 -16.62
C ASN A 495 -20.34 20.92 -17.20
N ALA A 496 -21.08 19.93 -16.73
CA ALA A 496 -22.38 19.63 -17.25
C ALA A 496 -23.50 20.54 -16.73
N ILE A 497 -23.44 20.98 -15.47
CA ILE A 497 -24.34 22.02 -14.92
C ILE A 497 -24.23 23.30 -15.76
N ALA A 498 -23.02 23.67 -16.18
CA ALA A 498 -22.79 24.83 -17.02
C ALA A 498 -23.42 24.71 -18.43
N CYS A 499 -23.70 23.49 -18.92
CA CYS A 499 -24.19 23.25 -20.28
C CYS A 499 -25.69 22.96 -20.42
N GLN A 500 -26.48 22.83 -19.34
CA GLN A 500 -27.95 22.66 -19.33
C GLN A 500 -28.54 21.73 -20.44
N LYS A 501 -28.02 20.50 -20.65
CA LYS A 501 -28.55 19.56 -21.67
C LYS A 501 -29.32 18.36 -21.08
N PRO A 502 -30.46 17.93 -21.67
CA PRO A 502 -31.28 16.81 -21.17
C PRO A 502 -30.66 15.41 -21.39
N THR A 503 -29.78 15.24 -22.37
CA THR A 503 -29.01 13.99 -22.60
C THR A 503 -28.04 13.64 -21.47
N LEU A 504 -27.85 14.56 -20.53
CA LEU A 504 -26.96 14.42 -19.40
C LEU A 504 -27.48 13.45 -18.33
N LEU A 505 -28.81 13.32 -18.20
CA LEU A 505 -29.43 12.55 -17.13
C LEU A 505 -29.15 11.04 -17.24
N ILE A 506 -29.11 10.50 -18.46
CA ILE A 506 -28.79 9.09 -18.73
C ILE A 506 -27.31 8.80 -18.45
N LYS A 507 -26.41 9.70 -18.90
CA LYS A 507 -24.97 9.59 -18.59
C LYS A 507 -24.71 9.71 -17.09
N PHE A 508 -25.34 10.68 -16.44
CA PHE A 508 -25.24 10.89 -14.99
C PHE A 508 -25.66 9.64 -14.21
N ARG A 509 -26.79 9.02 -14.58
CA ARG A 509 -27.25 7.79 -13.91
C ARG A 509 -26.24 6.65 -14.02
N SER A 510 -25.68 6.42 -15.21
CA SER A 510 -24.65 5.38 -15.42
C SER A 510 -23.37 5.66 -14.61
N VAL A 511 -23.01 6.93 -14.49
CA VAL A 511 -21.83 7.38 -13.74
C VAL A 511 -22.05 7.22 -12.23
N VAL A 512 -23.22 7.62 -11.72
CA VAL A 512 -23.61 7.44 -10.32
C VAL A 512 -23.68 5.97 -9.94
N ASP A 513 -24.21 5.09 -10.79
CA ASP A 513 -24.23 3.64 -10.53
C ASP A 513 -22.82 3.05 -10.43
N THR A 514 -21.90 3.52 -11.30
CA THR A 514 -20.49 3.13 -11.25
C THR A 514 -19.84 3.60 -9.95
N LEU A 515 -20.06 4.87 -9.58
CA LEU A 515 -19.52 5.47 -8.36
C LEU A 515 -20.07 4.79 -7.09
N LYS A 516 -21.37 4.47 -7.07
CA LYS A 516 -22.02 3.71 -5.99
C LYS A 516 -21.35 2.34 -5.79
N SER A 517 -21.12 1.61 -6.88
CA SER A 517 -20.44 0.30 -6.80
C SER A 517 -18.99 0.43 -6.32
N ALA A 518 -18.30 1.51 -6.71
CA ALA A 518 -16.94 1.80 -6.28
C ALA A 518 -16.88 2.21 -4.81
N GLN A 519 -17.82 3.03 -4.34
CA GLN A 519 -17.94 3.43 -2.95
C GLN A 519 -18.26 2.23 -2.06
N PHE A 520 -19.22 1.39 -2.45
CA PHE A 520 -19.52 0.15 -1.72
C PHE A 520 -18.27 -0.73 -1.60
N ARG A 521 -17.52 -0.94 -2.69
CA ARG A 521 -16.27 -1.71 -2.64
C ARG A 521 -15.23 -1.06 -1.71
N LYS A 522 -15.07 0.27 -1.77
CA LYS A 522 -14.16 0.99 -0.87
C LYS A 522 -14.54 0.76 0.59
N ASP A 523 -15.78 1.03 0.94
CA ASP A 523 -16.26 0.99 2.32
C ASP A 523 -16.27 -0.45 2.85
N PHE A 524 -16.66 -1.43 2.03
CA PHE A 524 -16.61 -2.85 2.39
C PHE A 524 -15.19 -3.32 2.71
N TRP A 525 -14.21 -3.03 1.84
CA TRP A 525 -12.83 -3.44 2.09
C TRP A 525 -12.18 -2.66 3.23
N SER A 526 -12.58 -1.41 3.47
CA SER A 526 -12.18 -0.64 4.64
C SER A 526 -12.72 -1.25 5.94
N GLY A 527 -13.99 -1.67 5.96
CA GLY A 527 -14.59 -2.34 7.12
C GLY A 527 -13.96 -3.69 7.43
N ILE A 528 -13.59 -4.47 6.41
CA ILE A 528 -12.84 -5.73 6.61
C ILE A 528 -11.48 -5.47 7.26
N VAL A 529 -10.76 -4.42 6.82
CA VAL A 529 -9.48 -4.02 7.42
C VAL A 529 -9.67 -3.69 8.90
N GLN A 530 -10.66 -2.86 9.22
CA GLN A 530 -10.96 -2.48 10.59
C GLN A 530 -11.24 -3.71 11.48
N ILE A 531 -12.13 -4.60 11.05
CA ILE A 531 -12.45 -5.85 11.78
C ILE A 531 -11.19 -6.68 12.01
N TYR A 532 -10.35 -6.83 10.98
CA TYR A 532 -9.10 -7.59 11.07
C TYR A 532 -8.13 -7.00 12.09
N VAL A 533 -7.87 -5.68 12.03
CA VAL A 533 -6.90 -5.03 12.93
C VAL A 533 -7.41 -5.03 14.37
N GLU A 534 -8.67 -4.68 14.60
CA GLU A 534 -9.26 -4.64 15.94
C GLU A 534 -9.29 -6.03 16.61
N SER A 535 -9.72 -7.06 15.88
CA SER A 535 -9.78 -8.42 16.44
C SER A 535 -8.38 -9.00 16.71
N ALA A 536 -7.40 -8.73 15.84
CA ALA A 536 -6.02 -9.15 16.09
C ALA A 536 -5.38 -8.41 17.28
N MET A 537 -5.63 -7.10 17.42
CA MET A 537 -5.21 -6.32 18.58
C MET A 537 -5.85 -6.81 19.88
N TYR A 538 -7.14 -7.15 19.85
CA TYR A 538 -7.83 -7.70 21.01
C TYR A 538 -7.21 -9.02 21.49
N VAL A 539 -6.98 -9.96 20.56
CA VAL A 539 -6.33 -11.24 20.88
C VAL A 539 -4.92 -11.02 21.45
N PHE A 540 -4.16 -10.10 20.87
CA PHE A 540 -2.83 -9.75 21.37
C PHE A 540 -2.88 -9.22 22.79
N VAL A 541 -3.69 -8.20 23.07
CA VAL A 541 -3.82 -7.62 24.41
C VAL A 541 -4.25 -8.70 25.41
N ALA A 542 -5.23 -9.55 25.07
CA ALA A 542 -5.68 -10.64 25.94
C ALA A 542 -4.57 -11.65 26.29
N VAL A 543 -3.77 -12.07 25.29
CA VAL A 543 -2.63 -12.99 25.50
C VAL A 543 -1.57 -12.33 26.39
N MET A 544 -1.23 -11.08 26.12
CA MET A 544 -0.24 -10.34 26.90
C MET A 544 -0.69 -10.09 28.34
N THR A 545 -1.96 -9.72 28.57
CA THR A 545 -2.52 -9.57 29.92
C THR A 545 -2.51 -10.89 30.68
N THR A 546 -2.83 -12.01 30.02
CA THR A 546 -2.76 -13.34 30.65
C THR A 546 -1.33 -13.71 31.01
N SER A 547 -0.35 -13.43 30.14
CA SER A 547 1.08 -13.61 30.41
C SER A 547 1.54 -12.81 31.63
N LEU A 548 1.19 -11.53 31.69
CA LEU A 548 1.52 -10.66 32.81
C LEU A 548 0.91 -11.18 34.11
N ALA A 549 -0.35 -11.66 34.09
CA ALA A 549 -1.00 -12.25 35.26
C ALA A 549 -0.29 -13.52 35.77
N ILE A 550 0.22 -14.36 34.86
CA ILE A 550 1.02 -15.54 35.22
C ILE A 550 2.33 -15.13 35.89
N GLN A 551 3.00 -14.08 35.39
CA GLN A 551 4.24 -13.56 35.97
C GLN A 551 4.03 -12.96 37.38
N VAL A 552 2.89 -12.31 37.62
CA VAL A 552 2.48 -11.86 38.98
C VAL A 552 2.29 -13.05 39.91
N ARG A 553 1.59 -14.10 39.44
CA ARG A 553 1.36 -15.31 40.24
C ARG A 553 2.65 -16.00 40.65
N GLN A 554 3.69 -15.93 39.82
CA GLN A 554 5.02 -16.48 40.09
C GLN A 554 5.90 -15.56 40.94
N GLY A 555 5.43 -14.37 41.30
CA GLY A 555 6.20 -13.39 42.08
C GLY A 555 7.31 -12.69 41.30
N LYS A 556 7.34 -12.80 39.96
CA LYS A 556 8.33 -12.11 39.09
C LYS A 556 7.99 -10.64 38.86
N LEU A 557 6.72 -10.27 39.00
CA LEU A 557 6.20 -8.91 38.83
C LEU A 557 5.33 -8.54 40.03
N THR A 558 5.38 -7.27 40.45
CA THR A 558 4.46 -6.74 41.46
C THR A 558 3.08 -6.52 40.86
N SER A 559 2.05 -6.44 41.71
CA SER A 559 0.69 -6.10 41.29
C SER A 559 0.61 -4.72 40.62
N GLY A 560 1.39 -3.74 41.10
CA GLY A 560 1.44 -2.42 40.49
C GLY A 560 2.06 -2.41 39.11
N GLN A 561 3.14 -3.18 38.91
CA GLN A 561 3.77 -3.33 37.60
C GLN A 561 2.80 -3.95 36.59
N PHE A 562 2.00 -4.92 37.02
CA PHE A 562 0.93 -5.50 36.20
C PHE A 562 -0.08 -4.44 35.74
N PHE A 563 -0.64 -3.64 36.65
CA PHE A 563 -1.61 -2.61 36.28
C PHE A 563 -1.00 -1.56 35.32
N ALA A 564 0.25 -1.17 35.54
CA ALA A 564 0.96 -0.25 34.67
C ALA A 564 1.14 -0.80 33.25
N PHE A 565 1.58 -2.06 33.11
CA PHE A 565 1.81 -2.68 31.81
C PHE A 565 0.51 -2.98 31.05
N VAL A 566 -0.56 -3.41 31.74
CA VAL A 566 -1.88 -3.60 31.12
C VAL A 566 -2.44 -2.27 30.61
N THR A 567 -2.30 -1.20 31.38
CA THR A 567 -2.72 0.15 30.96
C THR A 567 -1.93 0.61 29.72
N MET A 568 -0.63 0.32 29.66
CA MET A 568 0.21 0.61 28.50
C MET A 568 -0.19 -0.17 27.24
N LEU A 569 -0.47 -1.47 27.38
CA LEU A 569 -0.85 -2.34 26.26
C LEU A 569 -2.12 -1.86 25.56
N ALA A 570 -3.12 -1.40 26.32
CA ALA A 570 -4.36 -0.83 25.75
C ALA A 570 -4.12 0.48 25.00
N ARG A 571 -3.08 1.25 25.37
CA ARG A 571 -2.71 2.50 24.68
C ARG A 571 -1.89 2.25 23.42
N VAL A 572 -1.15 1.14 23.36
CA VAL A 572 -0.43 0.71 22.16
C VAL A 572 -1.38 0.23 21.05
N SER A 573 -2.50 -0.39 21.41
CA SER A 573 -3.42 -0.97 20.40
C SER A 573 -4.17 0.09 19.59
N SER A 574 -4.56 1.22 20.19
CA SER A 574 -5.34 2.26 19.51
C SER A 574 -4.60 2.89 18.31
N PRO A 575 -3.33 3.36 18.44
CA PRO A 575 -2.55 3.83 17.30
C PRO A 575 -2.40 2.81 16.17
N VAL A 576 -2.25 1.52 16.50
CA VAL A 576 -2.12 0.45 15.51
C VAL A 576 -3.42 0.30 14.70
N THR A 577 -4.57 0.41 15.36
CA THR A 577 -5.89 0.42 14.72
C THR A 577 -6.11 1.64 13.83
N ILE A 578 -5.57 2.82 14.19
CA ILE A 578 -5.70 4.04 13.39
C ILE A 578 -4.78 4.00 12.15
N LEU A 579 -3.58 3.44 12.30
CA LEU A 579 -2.60 3.35 11.22
C LEU A 579 -2.88 2.22 10.22
N GLY A 580 -3.45 1.11 10.70
CA GLY A 580 -3.83 -0.05 9.89
C GLY A 580 -5.12 0.20 9.11
#